data_AF-A0ABD0RAT2-F1
#
_entry.id   AF-A0ABD0RAT2-F1
#
_cell.length_a   1.000
_cell.length_b   1.000
_cell.length_c   1.000
_cell.angle_alpha   90.00
_cell.angle_beta   90.00
_cell.angle_gamma   90.00
#
_symmetry.space_group_name_H-M   'P 1'
#
loop_
_entity.id
_entity.type
_entity.pdbx_description
1 polymer ?
#
loop_
_entity_poly.entity_id
_entity_poly.type
_entity_poly.pdbx_seq_one_letter_code
_entity_poly.pdbx_strand_id
1 'polypeptide(L)' 'MRMFSVSHKTAFVVDHCPYMAESSRQLIECDMLTKSRSQGVIPLAPVSKSLWTCAVECSMEYCRILYDVYPTKKL' A
#
# COMPACT_ATOMS: atom_id res chain seq x y z
N MET A 1 4.35 -14.12 -35.57
CA MET A 1 4.31 -13.93 -34.11
C MET A 1 2.85 -13.90 -33.66
N ARG A 2 2.49 -14.57 -32.55
CA ARG A 2 1.16 -14.32 -31.93
C ARG A 2 1.18 -12.92 -31.33
N MET A 3 0.19 -12.08 -31.64
CA MET A 3 0.01 -10.81 -30.94
C MET A 3 -0.42 -11.11 -29.51
N PHE A 4 0.37 -10.65 -28.55
CA PHE A 4 -0.01 -10.68 -27.15
C PHE A 4 -0.89 -9.46 -26.84
N SER A 5 -1.87 -9.62 -25.95
CA SER A 5 -2.62 -8.50 -25.40
C SER A 5 -1.66 -7.54 -24.67
N VAL A 6 -2.00 -6.25 -24.61
CA VAL A 6 -1.27 -5.23 -23.83
C VAL A 6 -1.04 -5.70 -22.39
N SER A 7 -2.04 -6.36 -21.79
CA SER A 7 -1.98 -6.87 -20.42
C SER A 7 -1.05 -8.08 -20.22
N HIS A 8 -0.34 -8.55 -21.25
CA HIS A 8 0.63 -9.64 -21.10
C HIS A 8 1.92 -9.18 -20.39
N LYS A 9 2.27 -7.89 -20.48
CA LYS A 9 3.41 -7.29 -19.77
C LYS A 9 3.00 -5.94 -19.18
N THR A 10 3.13 -5.79 -17.87
CA THR A 10 2.82 -4.58 -17.12
C THR A 10 4.06 -4.16 -16.33
N ALA A 11 4.52 -2.92 -16.52
CA ALA A 11 5.64 -2.38 -15.76
C ALA A 11 5.15 -1.22 -14.89
N PHE A 12 5.26 -1.37 -13.57
CA PHE A 12 5.02 -0.27 -12.64
C PHE A 12 6.26 0.62 -12.57
N VAL A 13 6.03 1.93 -12.66
CA VAL A 13 7.06 2.95 -12.44
C VAL A 13 6.55 3.84 -11.32
N VAL A 14 7.22 3.78 -10.17
CA VAL A 14 6.90 4.61 -9.01
C VAL A 14 8.09 5.54 -8.76
N ASP A 15 7.81 6.84 -8.70
CA ASP A 15 8.79 7.88 -8.39
C ASP A 15 9.30 7.75 -6.94
N HIS A 16 10.62 7.83 -6.73
CA HIS A 16 11.25 7.78 -5.40
C HIS A 16 12.01 9.07 -5.04
N CYS A 17 11.49 10.22 -5.46
CA CYS A 17 12.00 11.54 -5.13
C CYS A 17 11.62 11.94 -3.70
N PRO A 18 12.33 12.91 -3.09
CA PRO A 18 12.10 13.31 -1.70
C PRO A 18 10.67 13.76 -1.38
N TYR A 19 9.96 14.36 -2.34
CA TYR A 19 8.58 14.82 -2.15
C TYR A 19 7.59 13.66 -1.92
N MET A 20 7.92 12.45 -2.37
CA MET A 20 7.07 11.27 -2.14
C MET A 20 7.09 10.80 -0.68
N ALA A 21 8.00 11.35 0.16
CA ALA A 21 7.99 11.15 1.60
C ALA A 21 6.91 11.97 2.34
N GLU A 22 6.21 12.88 1.65
CA GLU A 22 5.12 13.65 2.24
C GLU A 22 4.01 12.76 2.80
N SER A 23 3.41 13.20 3.90
CA SER A 23 2.26 12.51 4.52
C SER A 23 1.07 12.51 3.59
N SER A 24 0.38 11.35 3.49
CA SER A 24 -0.92 11.23 2.83
C SER A 24 -2.03 11.98 3.55
N ARG A 25 -1.77 12.47 4.79
CA ARG A 25 -2.71 13.15 5.69
C ARG A 25 -3.93 12.30 6.07
N GLN A 26 -3.90 11.01 5.76
CA GLN A 26 -4.87 10.04 6.23
C GLN A 26 -4.35 9.42 7.52
N LEU A 27 -5.04 9.71 8.63
CA LEU A 27 -4.68 9.19 9.94
C LEU A 27 -5.05 7.70 10.06
N ILE A 28 -4.16 6.96 10.70
CA ILE A 28 -4.27 5.54 10.99
C ILE A 28 -4.14 5.37 12.49
N GLU A 29 -5.23 4.89 13.10
CA GLU A 29 -5.26 4.52 14.51
C GLU A 29 -4.54 3.18 14.69
N CYS A 30 -3.35 3.23 15.27
CA CYS A 30 -2.58 2.02 15.59
C CYS A 30 -2.80 1.53 17.02
N ASP A 31 -3.51 2.31 17.83
CA ASP A 31 -3.80 2.00 19.23
C ASP A 31 -5.12 1.23 19.37
N MET A 32 -5.01 -0.10 19.44
CA MET A 32 -6.18 -1.00 19.47
C MET A 32 -6.67 -1.32 20.90
N LEU A 33 -6.10 -0.71 21.95
CA LEU A 33 -6.35 -1.05 23.36
C LEU A 33 -7.54 -0.28 23.97
N THR A 34 -8.68 -0.25 23.28
CA THR A 34 -9.87 0.48 23.74
C THR A 34 -10.73 -0.28 24.77
N LYS A 35 -10.54 -1.59 24.95
CA LYS A 35 -11.44 -2.43 25.77
C LYS A 35 -11.05 -2.61 27.25
N SER A 36 -9.87 -2.17 27.70
CA SER A 36 -9.45 -2.38 29.10
C SER A 36 -8.50 -1.30 29.65
N ARG A 37 -8.77 -0.02 29.37
CA ARG A 37 -7.97 1.05 30.00
C ARG A 37 -8.35 1.20 31.46
N SER A 38 -7.44 0.80 32.34
CA SER A 38 -7.35 1.38 33.68
C SER A 38 -7.24 2.90 33.56
N GLN A 39 -7.87 3.63 34.48
CA GLN A 39 -7.78 5.09 34.51
C GLN A 39 -6.31 5.54 34.52
N GLY A 40 -5.92 6.40 33.56
CA GLY A 40 -4.58 7.02 33.52
C GLY A 40 -3.68 6.68 32.32
N VAL A 41 -4.12 5.85 31.36
CA VAL A 41 -3.30 5.53 30.16
C VAL A 41 -3.53 6.55 29.03
N ILE A 42 -2.44 7.17 28.54
CA ILE A 42 -2.45 8.11 27.41
C ILE A 42 -2.49 7.33 26.07
N PRO A 43 -3.44 7.64 25.16
CA PRO A 43 -3.46 7.03 23.82
C PRO A 43 -2.21 7.34 22.99
N LEU A 44 -1.78 6.40 22.16
CA LEU A 44 -0.76 6.65 21.15
C LEU A 44 -1.31 7.63 20.10
N ALA A 45 -0.50 8.60 19.69
CA ALA A 45 -0.88 9.51 18.61
C ALA A 45 -1.05 8.73 17.29
N PRO A 46 -2.10 9.04 16.51
CA PRO A 46 -2.29 8.41 15.21
C PRO A 46 -1.16 8.76 14.26
N VAL A 47 -0.86 7.85 13.34
CA VAL A 47 0.20 8.01 12.35
C VAL A 47 -0.41 8.13 10.96
N SER A 48 0.38 8.58 9.98
CA SER A 48 -0.02 8.56 8.58
C SER A 48 1.10 7.95 7.75
N LYS A 49 0.73 7.39 6.59
CA LYS A 49 1.69 6.86 5.62
C LYS A 49 2.25 8.00 4.77
N SER A 50 3.42 7.78 4.19
CA SER A 50 3.90 8.63 3.10
C SER A 50 3.15 8.34 1.80
N LEU A 51 3.16 9.28 0.85
CA LEU A 51 2.63 9.07 -0.50
C LEU A 51 3.33 7.88 -1.19
N TRP A 52 4.64 7.74 -1.03
CA TRP A 52 5.41 6.59 -1.51
C TRP A 52 4.89 5.28 -0.93
N THR A 53 4.72 5.22 0.39
CA THR A 53 4.21 4.02 1.07
C THR A 53 2.85 3.62 0.52
N CYS A 54 1.93 4.59 0.34
CA CYS A 54 0.62 4.34 -0.25
C CYS A 54 0.72 3.80 -1.69
N ALA A 55 1.56 4.39 -2.53
CA ALA A 55 1.72 3.96 -3.92
C ALA A 55 2.26 2.52 -4.01
N VAL A 56 3.28 2.20 -3.19
CA VAL A 56 3.85 0.85 -3.13
C VAL A 56 2.83 -0.16 -2.64
N GLU A 57 2.12 0.11 -1.53
CA GLU A 57 1.09 -0.82 -1.02
C GLU A 57 0.01 -1.13 -2.05
N CYS A 58 -0.51 -0.11 -2.74
CA CYS A 58 -1.51 -0.31 -3.79
C CYS A 58 -0.96 -1.13 -4.97
N SER A 59 0.28 -0.87 -5.40
CA SER A 59 0.91 -1.63 -6.49
C SER A 59 1.15 -3.09 -6.10
N MET A 60 1.55 -3.35 -4.85
CA MET A 60 1.77 -4.71 -4.36
C MET A 60 0.46 -5.49 -4.20
N GLU A 61 -0.60 -4.85 -3.73
CA GLU A 61 -1.92 -5.49 -3.63
C GLU A 61 -2.50 -5.80 -5.02
N TYR A 62 -2.28 -4.92 -6.00
CA TYR A 62 -2.58 -5.21 -7.40
C TYR A 62 -1.86 -6.49 -7.87
N CYS A 63 -0.54 -6.57 -7.64
CA CYS A 63 0.27 -7.73 -8.02
C CYS A 63 -0.18 -9.00 -7.32
N ARG A 64 -0.52 -8.93 -6.02
CA ARG A 64 -1.01 -10.07 -5.25
C ARG A 64 -2.27 -10.65 -5.89
N ILE A 65 -3.26 -9.81 -6.16
CA ILE A 65 -4.51 -10.23 -6.80
C ILE A 65 -4.25 -10.77 -8.21
N LEU A 66 -3.42 -10.07 -9.01
CA LEU A 66 -3.09 -10.48 -10.37
C LEU A 66 -2.47 -11.88 -10.40
N TYR A 67 -1.52 -12.16 -9.51
CA TYR A 67 -0.82 -13.44 -9.47
C TYR A 67 -1.65 -14.57 -8.86
N ASP A 68 -2.56 -14.26 -7.93
CA ASP A 68 -3.52 -15.23 -7.41
C ASP A 68 -4.49 -15.70 -8.51
N VAL A 69 -4.94 -14.79 -9.39
CA VAL A 69 -5.89 -15.09 -10.47
C VAL A 69 -5.20 -15.63 -11.73
N TYR A 70 -4.02 -15.09 -12.07
CA TYR A 70 -3.27 -15.41 -13.29
C TYR A 70 -1.86 -15.86 -12.94
N PRO A 71 -1.66 -17.13 -12.56
CA PRO A 71 -0.36 -17.64 -12.14
C PRO A 71 0.66 -17.73 -13.28
N THR A 72 0.22 -17.60 -14.54
CA THR A 72 1.10 -17.61 -15.73
C THR A 72 0.61 -16.61 -16.78
N LYS A 73 1.50 -16.22 -17.71
CA LYS A 73 1.19 -15.38 -18.89
C LYS A 73 0.72 -13.95 -18.59
N LYS A 74 0.87 -13.50 -17.34
CA LYS A 74 0.77 -12.10 -16.89
C LYS A 74 2.07 -11.75 -16.20
N LEU A 75 2.84 -10.86 -16.82
CA LEU A 75 4.12 -10.35 -16.33
C LEU A 75 3.98 -8.88 -15.97
#